data_AF-A0AAD5SC93-F1
#
_entry.id   AF-A0AAD5SC93-F1
#
_cell.length_a   1.000
_cell.length_b   1.000
_cell.length_c   1.000
_cell.angle_alpha   90.00
_cell.angle_beta   90.00
_cell.angle_gamma   90.00
#
_symmetry.space_group_name_H-M   'P 1'
#
loop_
_entity.id
_entity.type
_entity.pdbx_description
1 polymer ?
#
loop_
_entity_poly.entity_id
_entity_poly.type
_entity_poly.pdbx_seq_one_letter_code
_entity_poly.pdbx_strand_id
1 'polypeptide(L)'
;MRSTSPDTSPTALRQRLKEDGYLFIPDLFPRDLVLSARRHIVEDMAENGFIEQGTDVMKAAMHSDYVQDPTKPGPNLLGRRDLQKCEQLLKVVEHQHLKHLFAGLYSGSGEGSVTDDVQSQNDDQDVTKVVLMSIESSWDDVKTYLPHGFPSVLVV
;
A
#
# COMPACT_ATOMS: atom_id res chain seq x y z
N MET A 1 -16.42 -10.32 5.05
CA MET A 1 -15.65 -9.11 4.70
C MET A 1 -16.64 -8.04 4.27
N ARG A 2 -16.67 -6.88 4.93
CA ARG A 2 -17.62 -5.81 4.59
C ARG A 2 -17.05 -5.01 3.41
N SER A 3 -17.80 -4.96 2.31
CA SER A 3 -17.43 -4.16 1.14
C SER A 3 -17.68 -2.67 1.38
N THR A 4 -16.80 -1.83 0.85
CA THR A 4 -16.85 -0.37 0.95
C THR A 4 -16.86 0.22 -0.45
N SER A 5 -17.88 1.02 -0.76
CA SER A 5 -17.95 1.71 -2.05
C SER A 5 -16.77 2.68 -2.20
N PRO A 6 -16.15 2.82 -3.39
CA PRO A 6 -15.13 3.83 -3.65
C PRO A 6 -15.58 5.27 -3.32
N ASP A 7 -16.88 5.56 -3.43
CA ASP A 7 -17.46 6.89 -3.20
C ASP A 7 -17.82 7.16 -1.72
N THR A 8 -17.47 6.24 -0.82
CA THR A 8 -17.76 6.39 0.62
C THR A 8 -17.05 7.61 1.18
N SER A 9 -17.76 8.42 1.98
CA SER A 9 -17.19 9.65 2.53
C SER A 9 -15.95 9.37 3.39
N PRO A 10 -14.95 10.27 3.41
CA PRO A 10 -13.73 10.09 4.19
C PRO A 10 -13.98 9.79 5.68
N THR A 11 -14.97 10.44 6.29
CA THR A 11 -15.36 10.19 7.69
C THR A 11 -15.85 8.77 7.91
N ALA A 12 -16.69 8.25 7.01
CA ALA A 12 -17.19 6.89 7.10
C ALA A 12 -16.09 5.85 6.83
N LEU A 13 -15.15 6.16 5.93
CA LEU A 13 -13.97 5.32 5.69
C LEU A 13 -13.09 5.22 6.93
N ARG A 14 -12.80 6.34 7.60
CA ARG A 14 -12.01 6.35 8.85
C ARG A 14 -12.70 5.57 9.97
N GLN A 15 -14.02 5.74 10.11
CA GLN A 15 -14.79 5.00 11.11
C GLN A 15 -14.72 3.50 10.86
N ARG A 16 -14.91 3.05 9.63
CA ARG A 16 -14.78 1.63 9.26
C ARG A 16 -13.39 1.10 9.48
N LEU A 17 -12.35 1.85 9.11
CA LEU A 17 -10.97 1.45 9.33
C LEU A 17 -10.68 1.28 10.84
N LYS A 18 -11.25 2.15 11.70
CA LYS A 18 -11.13 2.05 13.16
C LYS A 18 -11.89 0.85 13.73
N GLU A 19 -13.04 0.52 13.18
CA GLU A 19 -13.87 -0.61 13.63
C GLU A 19 -13.32 -1.97 13.17
N ASP A 20 -12.98 -2.08 11.89
CA ASP A 20 -12.67 -3.34 11.23
C ASP A 20 -11.16 -3.61 11.15
N GLY A 21 -10.31 -2.57 11.32
CA GLY A 21 -8.85 -2.65 11.17
C GLY A 21 -8.36 -2.75 9.73
N TYR A 22 -9.27 -2.81 8.75
CA TYR A 22 -8.97 -2.83 7.32
C TYR A 22 -10.13 -2.22 6.51
N LEU A 23 -9.87 -1.93 5.23
CA LEU A 23 -10.89 -1.53 4.26
C LEU A 23 -10.82 -2.43 3.03
N PHE A 24 -11.95 -3.04 2.66
CA PHE A 24 -12.10 -3.71 1.37
C PHE A 24 -12.87 -2.82 0.41
N ILE A 25 -12.19 -2.34 -0.64
CA ILE A 25 -12.75 -1.40 -1.62
C ILE A 25 -12.72 -2.08 -2.99
N PRO A 26 -13.78 -2.80 -3.40
CA PRO A 26 -13.84 -3.36 -4.74
C PRO A 26 -13.85 -2.25 -5.79
N ASP A 27 -13.38 -2.58 -6.99
CA ASP A 27 -13.42 -1.72 -8.17
C ASP A 27 -12.71 -0.36 -7.99
N LEU A 28 -11.77 -0.25 -7.03
CA LEU A 28 -10.95 0.94 -6.83
C LEU A 28 -10.12 1.29 -8.08
N PHE A 29 -9.67 0.26 -8.81
CA PHE A 29 -8.87 0.38 -10.02
C PHE A 29 -9.59 -0.23 -11.22
N PRO A 30 -9.42 0.36 -12.43
CA PRO A 30 -9.82 -0.31 -13.66
C PRO A 30 -9.13 -1.67 -13.78
N ARG A 31 -9.90 -2.71 -14.12
CA ARG A 31 -9.37 -4.09 -14.23
C ARG A 31 -8.18 -4.19 -15.18
N ASP A 32 -8.25 -3.54 -16.33
CA ASP A 32 -7.21 -3.62 -17.36
C ASP A 32 -5.90 -2.96 -16.92
N LEU A 33 -5.99 -1.91 -16.09
CA LEU A 33 -4.83 -1.28 -15.47
C LEU A 33 -4.09 -2.27 -14.57
N VAL A 34 -4.82 -2.96 -13.68
CA VAL A 34 -4.23 -3.97 -12.77
C VAL A 34 -3.66 -5.15 -13.56
N LEU A 35 -4.36 -5.61 -14.60
CA LEU A 35 -3.90 -6.72 -15.42
C LEU A 35 -2.64 -6.38 -16.23
N SER A 36 -2.51 -5.14 -16.70
CA SER A 36 -1.30 -4.68 -17.38
C SER A 36 -0.09 -4.67 -16.44
N ALA A 37 -0.25 -4.19 -15.21
CA ALA A 37 0.82 -4.21 -14.21
C ALA A 37 1.19 -5.65 -13.82
N ARG A 38 0.18 -6.50 -13.56
CA ARG A 38 0.37 -7.92 -13.26
C ARG A 38 1.12 -8.63 -14.37
N ARG A 39 0.75 -8.40 -15.63
CA ARG A 39 1.43 -9.01 -16.79
C ARG A 39 2.92 -8.69 -16.79
N HIS A 40 3.26 -7.42 -16.64
CA HIS A 40 4.65 -6.99 -16.66
C HIS A 40 5.49 -7.64 -15.54
N ILE A 41 4.94 -7.73 -14.32
CA ILE A 41 5.61 -8.42 -13.20
C ILE A 41 5.83 -9.90 -13.52
N VAL A 42 4.83 -10.57 -14.08
CA VAL A 42 4.93 -12.03 -14.33
C VAL A 42 5.80 -12.34 -15.55
N GLU A 43 5.85 -11.45 -16.54
CA GLU A 43 6.82 -11.51 -17.66
C GLU A 43 8.26 -11.37 -17.13
N ASP A 44 8.54 -10.39 -16.26
CA ASP A 44 9.85 -10.28 -15.59
C ASP A 44 10.18 -11.56 -14.79
N MET A 45 9.22 -12.11 -14.05
CA MET A 45 9.43 -13.36 -13.32
C MET A 45 9.75 -14.53 -14.26
N ALA A 46 9.11 -14.60 -15.43
CA ALA A 46 9.36 -15.64 -16.42
C ALA A 46 10.76 -15.49 -17.05
N GLU A 47 11.17 -14.27 -17.39
CA GLU A 47 12.51 -13.97 -17.90
C GLU A 47 13.62 -14.34 -16.90
N ASN A 48 13.33 -14.18 -15.61
CA ASN A 48 14.25 -14.55 -14.52
C ASN A 48 14.13 -16.03 -14.09
N GLY A 49 13.37 -16.85 -14.81
CA GLY A 49 13.29 -18.30 -14.58
C GLY A 49 12.41 -18.73 -13.40
N PHE A 50 11.63 -17.83 -12.81
CA PHE A 50 10.71 -18.15 -11.71
C PHE A 50 9.41 -18.80 -12.18
N ILE A 51 9.03 -18.62 -13.46
CA ILE A 51 7.81 -19.18 -14.05
C ILE A 51 8.16 -20.39 -14.91
N GLU A 52 7.32 -21.41 -14.86
CA GLU A 52 7.43 -22.65 -15.63
C GLU A 52 7.38 -22.37 -17.14
N GLN A 53 8.39 -22.85 -17.88
CA GLN A 53 8.48 -22.62 -19.32
C GLN A 53 7.35 -23.34 -20.08
N GLY A 54 6.94 -22.75 -21.21
CA GLY A 54 5.87 -23.32 -22.05
C GLY A 54 4.46 -23.18 -21.46
N THR A 55 4.32 -22.55 -20.28
CA THR A 55 3.02 -22.19 -19.73
C THR A 55 2.60 -20.78 -20.16
N ASP A 56 1.29 -20.51 -20.13
CA ASP A 56 0.80 -19.14 -20.26
C ASP A 56 1.30 -18.32 -19.06
N VAL A 57 2.11 -17.29 -19.36
CA VAL A 57 2.71 -16.39 -18.38
C VAL A 57 1.64 -15.85 -17.41
N MET A 58 0.43 -15.52 -17.88
CA MET A 58 -0.60 -14.96 -17.01
C MET A 58 -1.20 -15.97 -16.01
N LYS A 59 -0.91 -17.27 -16.16
CA LYS A 59 -1.22 -18.27 -15.12
C LYS A 59 -0.25 -18.20 -13.94
N ALA A 60 0.91 -17.55 -14.10
CA ALA A 60 1.93 -17.38 -13.06
C ALA A 60 2.29 -18.71 -12.38
N ALA A 61 2.40 -19.79 -13.16
CA ALA A 61 2.77 -21.10 -12.65
C ALA A 61 4.25 -21.08 -12.24
N MET A 62 4.53 -21.12 -10.94
CA MET A 62 5.91 -21.13 -10.43
C MET A 62 6.65 -22.38 -10.91
N HIS A 63 7.90 -22.20 -11.32
CA HIS A 63 8.77 -23.32 -11.69
C HIS A 63 8.94 -24.27 -10.51
N SER A 64 8.85 -25.58 -10.77
CA SER A 64 8.80 -26.63 -9.73
C SER A 64 9.94 -26.54 -8.70
N ASP A 65 11.15 -26.21 -9.13
CA ASP A 65 12.31 -25.91 -8.29
C ASP A 65 12.03 -24.96 -7.12
N TYR A 66 11.24 -23.91 -7.31
CA TYR A 66 10.91 -22.94 -6.26
C TYR A 66 9.74 -23.38 -5.39
N VAL A 67 8.94 -24.34 -5.85
CA VAL A 67 7.82 -24.91 -5.09
C VAL A 67 8.31 -26.03 -4.17
N GLN A 68 9.29 -26.82 -4.62
CA GLN A 68 9.78 -28.00 -3.92
C GLN A 68 10.89 -27.69 -2.91
N ASP A 69 11.65 -26.62 -3.14
CA ASP A 69 12.76 -26.23 -2.27
C ASP A 69 12.47 -24.90 -1.55
N PRO A 70 12.02 -24.93 -0.28
CA PRO A 70 11.73 -23.72 0.48
C PRO A 70 12.98 -22.91 0.86
N THR A 71 14.18 -23.46 0.62
CA THR A 71 15.45 -22.75 0.88
C THR A 71 15.88 -21.88 -0.29
N LYS A 72 15.32 -22.10 -1.50
CA LYS A 72 15.60 -21.24 -2.65
C LYS A 72 14.97 -19.85 -2.44
N PRO A 73 15.73 -18.76 -2.65
CA PRO A 73 15.17 -17.43 -2.55
C PRO A 73 14.13 -17.22 -3.66
N GLY A 74 12.93 -16.82 -3.27
CA GLY A 74 11.89 -16.41 -4.21
C GLY A 74 12.23 -15.09 -4.93
N PRO A 75 11.34 -14.59 -5.79
CA PRO A 75 11.60 -13.44 -6.66
C PRO A 75 11.82 -12.09 -5.95
N ASN A 76 11.65 -12.04 -4.62
CA ASN A 76 11.82 -10.85 -3.77
C ASN A 76 11.25 -9.55 -4.40
N LEU A 77 10.00 -9.61 -4.86
CA LEU A 77 9.37 -8.52 -5.63
C LEU A 77 9.41 -7.17 -4.90
N LEU A 78 9.27 -7.18 -3.57
CA LEU A 78 9.32 -5.98 -2.75
C LEU A 78 10.71 -5.34 -2.69
N GLY A 79 11.78 -6.12 -2.88
CA GLY A 79 13.16 -5.62 -2.91
C GLY A 79 13.64 -5.15 -4.29
N ARG A 80 12.86 -5.37 -5.35
CA ARG A 80 13.22 -5.09 -6.75
C ARG A 80 12.98 -3.61 -7.09
N ARG A 81 14.03 -2.79 -6.98
CA ARG A 81 13.97 -1.33 -7.29
C ARG A 81 13.61 -1.04 -8.75
N ASP A 82 13.96 -1.94 -9.64
CA ASP A 82 13.62 -1.87 -11.07
C ASP A 82 12.11 -2.02 -11.29
N LEU A 83 11.47 -3.00 -10.64
CA LEU A 83 10.01 -3.15 -10.67
C LEU A 83 9.29 -1.97 -10.00
N GLN A 84 9.81 -1.46 -8.89
CA GLN A 84 9.23 -0.29 -8.20
C GLN A 84 9.19 0.98 -9.07
N LYS A 85 10.06 1.07 -10.08
CA LYS A 85 10.15 2.23 -10.97
C LYS A 85 9.52 1.97 -12.34
N CYS A 86 8.97 0.77 -12.58
CA CYS A 86 8.41 0.47 -13.88
C CYS A 86 7.09 1.23 -14.09
N GLU A 87 6.89 1.72 -15.31
CA GLU A 87 5.77 2.59 -15.65
C GLU A 87 4.41 1.91 -15.40
N GLN A 88 4.33 0.61 -15.69
CA GLN A 88 3.11 -0.19 -15.54
C GLN A 88 2.68 -0.28 -14.07
N LEU A 89 3.63 -0.45 -13.15
CA LEU A 89 3.33 -0.49 -11.71
C LEU A 89 3.03 0.90 -11.17
N LEU A 90 3.80 1.92 -11.60
CA LEU A 90 3.59 3.31 -11.21
C LEU A 90 2.18 3.80 -11.57
N LYS A 91 1.64 3.43 -12.73
CA LYS A 91 0.25 3.77 -13.10
C LYS A 91 -0.81 3.27 -12.10
N VAL A 92 -0.52 2.17 -11.36
CA VAL A 92 -1.40 1.65 -10.31
C VAL A 92 -1.14 2.37 -8.98
N VAL A 93 0.12 2.36 -8.51
CA VAL A 93 0.45 2.89 -7.17
C VAL A 93 0.36 4.43 -7.10
N GLU A 94 0.40 5.11 -8.24
CA GLU A 94 0.23 6.55 -8.33
C GLU A 94 -1.15 6.97 -8.85
N HIS A 95 -2.09 6.03 -9.00
CA HIS A 95 -3.42 6.30 -9.53
C HIS A 95 -4.18 7.32 -8.67
N GLN A 96 -4.90 8.25 -9.31
CA GLN A 96 -5.57 9.34 -8.62
C GLN A 96 -6.61 8.87 -7.59
N HIS A 97 -7.32 7.77 -7.85
CA HIS A 97 -8.26 7.21 -6.87
C HIS A 97 -7.56 6.78 -5.58
N LEU A 98 -6.39 6.16 -5.68
CA LEU A 98 -5.62 5.73 -4.50
C LEU A 98 -5.10 6.95 -3.73
N LYS A 99 -4.58 7.96 -4.44
CA LYS A 99 -4.14 9.22 -3.84
C LYS A 99 -5.28 9.96 -3.14
N HIS A 100 -6.44 10.09 -3.78
CA HIS A 100 -7.63 10.72 -3.17
C HIS A 100 -8.16 9.94 -1.98
N LEU A 101 -8.17 8.60 -2.04
CA LEU A 101 -8.53 7.74 -0.93
C LEU A 101 -7.64 8.01 0.29
N PHE A 102 -6.32 7.99 0.09
CA PHE A 102 -5.37 8.27 1.17
C PHE A 102 -5.46 9.70 1.68
N ALA A 103 -5.60 10.68 0.77
CA ALA A 103 -5.84 12.06 1.16
C ALA A 103 -7.09 12.15 2.06
N GLY A 104 -8.20 11.51 1.69
CA GLY A 104 -9.41 11.47 2.53
C GLY A 104 -9.18 10.78 3.88
N LEU A 105 -8.46 9.66 3.91
CA LEU A 105 -8.18 8.93 5.16
C LEU A 105 -7.33 9.75 6.13
N TYR A 106 -6.41 10.57 5.63
CA TYR A 106 -5.40 11.25 6.45
C TYR A 106 -5.53 12.78 6.51
N SER A 107 -6.47 13.40 5.80
CA SER A 107 -6.66 14.87 5.80
C SER A 107 -7.34 15.45 7.04
N GLY A 108 -7.42 14.72 8.15
CA GLY A 108 -8.35 15.03 9.26
C GLY A 108 -7.79 14.98 10.68
N SER A 109 -6.50 15.26 10.89
CA SER A 109 -5.90 15.32 12.25
C SER A 109 -5.79 16.74 12.81
N GLY A 110 -6.71 17.63 12.47
CA GLY A 110 -6.60 19.07 12.79
C GLY A 110 -7.92 19.81 12.93
N GLU A 111 -8.90 19.25 13.65
CA GLU A 111 -10.04 20.02 14.15
C GLU A 111 -10.06 19.95 15.69
N GLY A 112 -9.12 20.69 16.29
CA GLY A 112 -9.21 21.15 17.68
C GLY A 112 -9.71 22.58 17.66
N SER A 113 -10.94 22.78 18.16
CA SER A 113 -11.58 24.07 18.39
C SER A 113 -10.65 25.03 19.15
N VAL A 114 -10.46 26.23 18.61
CA VAL A 114 -9.90 27.37 19.35
C VAL A 114 -10.91 27.75 20.43
N THR A 115 -10.55 27.53 21.69
CA THR A 115 -11.07 28.31 22.81
C THR A 115 -9.89 28.89 23.56
N ASP A 116 -9.78 30.21 23.51
CA ASP A 116 -8.98 31.02 24.42
C ASP A 116 -9.30 30.65 25.87
N ASP A 117 -8.30 30.26 26.67
CA ASP A 117 -8.06 30.75 28.04
C ASP A 117 -6.93 29.97 28.77
N VAL A 118 -5.81 30.69 28.99
CA VAL A 118 -5.02 30.83 30.24
C VAL A 118 -4.52 29.57 31.03
N GLN A 119 -3.19 29.38 30.94
CA GLN A 119 -2.17 29.03 31.97
C GLN A 119 -2.00 27.62 32.60
N SER A 120 -0.76 27.15 32.44
CA SER A 120 0.13 26.50 33.43
C SER A 120 0.19 24.96 33.55
N GLN A 121 1.38 24.46 33.18
CA GLN A 121 2.16 23.36 33.76
C GLN A 121 1.67 21.90 33.74
N ASN A 122 2.51 21.11 33.05
CA ASN A 122 2.96 19.74 33.30
C ASN A 122 2.10 18.52 32.91
N ASP A 123 2.89 17.51 32.52
CA ASP A 123 2.66 16.08 32.35
C ASP A 123 2.14 15.54 31.00
N ASP A 124 3.00 14.70 30.42
CA ASP A 124 2.73 13.54 29.57
C ASP A 124 1.48 13.60 28.68
N GLN A 125 1.68 13.95 27.40
CA GLN A 125 0.85 13.42 26.31
C GLN A 125 1.68 13.12 25.06
N ASP A 126 1.93 11.82 24.93
CA ASP A 126 1.81 11.05 23.68
C ASP A 126 0.53 11.46 22.93
N VAL A 127 0.64 11.88 21.66
CA VAL A 127 -0.03 11.26 20.51
C VAL A 127 0.17 12.06 19.21
N THR A 128 0.78 11.39 18.23
CA THR A 128 0.51 11.54 16.79
C THR A 128 0.94 12.85 16.10
N LYS A 129 2.25 13.09 15.98
CA LYS A 129 2.82 13.87 14.87
C LYS A 129 2.90 12.98 13.62
N VAL A 130 1.85 12.98 12.78
CA VAL A 130 1.96 12.41 11.42
C VAL A 130 2.52 13.48 10.51
N VAL A 131 3.81 13.33 10.20
CA VAL A 131 4.54 14.14 9.23
C VAL A 131 4.07 13.72 7.84
N LEU A 132 3.30 14.59 7.16
CA LEU A 132 3.11 14.52 5.72
C LEU A 132 4.44 14.90 5.06
N MET A 133 5.29 13.92 4.78
CA MET A 133 6.52 14.13 4.02
C MET A 133 6.22 14.03 2.53
N SER A 134 6.52 15.13 1.83
CA SER A 134 6.39 15.33 0.39
C SER A 134 6.98 14.20 -0.44
N ILE A 135 6.41 14.03 -1.63
CA ILE A 135 6.60 12.95 -2.64
C ILE A 135 8.00 12.99 -3.30
N GLU A 136 9.03 13.51 -2.63
CA GLU A 136 10.43 13.49 -3.11
C GLU A 136 11.36 12.60 -2.28
N SER A 137 10.90 12.03 -1.16
CA SER A 137 11.76 11.23 -0.28
C SER A 137 11.71 9.73 -0.61
N SER A 138 12.91 9.13 -0.62
CA SER A 138 13.18 7.72 -0.87
C SER A 138 12.53 6.83 0.19
N TRP A 139 12.10 5.62 -0.20
CA TRP A 139 11.51 4.59 0.68
C TRP A 139 12.38 4.21 1.90
N ASP A 140 13.67 4.52 1.89
CA ASP A 140 14.56 4.32 3.05
C ASP A 140 14.28 5.31 4.19
N ASP A 141 13.76 6.51 3.92
CA ASP A 141 13.40 7.49 4.95
C ASP A 141 12.15 7.08 5.75
N VAL A 142 11.26 6.27 5.14
CA VAL A 142 10.00 5.80 5.74
C VAL A 142 10.24 4.84 6.90
N LYS A 143 11.34 4.07 6.89
CA LYS A 143 11.63 3.07 7.94
C LYS A 143 12.06 3.70 9.26
N THR A 144 12.59 4.92 9.23
CA THR A 144 13.13 5.60 10.42
C THR A 144 12.02 6.16 11.33
N TYR A 145 10.81 6.34 10.81
CA TYR A 145 9.70 7.00 11.52
C TYR A 145 8.51 6.09 11.85
N LEU A 146 8.59 4.79 11.53
CA LEU A 146 7.58 3.83 11.93
C LEU A 146 7.98 3.19 13.27
N PRO A 147 7.26 3.46 14.39
CA PRO A 147 7.50 2.72 15.62
C PRO A 147 7.22 1.22 15.37
N HIS A 148 8.02 0.37 16.00
CA HIS A 148 7.88 -1.08 15.95
C HIS A 148 6.46 -1.50 16.40
N GLY A 149 5.55 -1.72 15.44
CA GLY A 149 4.17 -2.11 15.79
C GLY A 149 3.07 -1.91 14.73
N PHE A 150 3.31 -1.27 13.59
CA PHE A 150 2.27 -1.17 12.56
C PHE A 150 2.15 -2.45 11.73
N PRO A 151 0.95 -3.06 11.60
CA PRO A 151 0.75 -4.21 10.73
C PRO A 151 0.85 -3.77 9.26
N SER A 152 1.62 -4.53 8.49
CA SER A 152 1.79 -4.38 7.05
C SER A 152 0.44 -4.16 6.35
N VAL A 153 0.28 -3.01 5.67
CA VAL A 153 -0.87 -2.79 4.79
C VAL A 153 -0.73 -3.73 3.59
N LEU A 154 -1.42 -4.85 3.64
CA LEU A 154 -1.55 -5.79 2.54
C LEU A 154 -2.66 -5.28 1.62
N VAL A 155 -2.28 -4.66 0.51
CA VAL A 155 -3.21 -4.43 -0.61
C VAL A 155 -3.30 -5.76 -1.37
N VAL A 156 -4.38 -6.52 -1.13
CA VAL A 156 -4.71 -7.75 -1.88
C VAL A 156 -5.63 -7.42 -3.03
#